data_AF-A0A9E3B959-F1
#
_entry.id   AF-A0A9E3B959-F1
#
_cell.length_a   1.000
_cell.length_b   1.000
_cell.length_c   1.000
_cell.angle_alpha   90.00
_cell.angle_beta   90.00
_cell.angle_gamma   90.00
#
_symmetry.space_group_name_H-M   'P 1'
#
loop_
_entity.id
_entity.type
_entity.pdbx_description
1 polymer ?
#
loop_
_entity_poly.entity_id
_entity_poly.type
_entity_poly.pdbx_seq_one_letter_code
_entity_poly.pdbx_strand_id
1 'polypeptide(L)'
;MDELIKKLYQKGFCNAHGRPMHKKAWVLLDEDQIISLYSSVNRGLQNYYRPTDNWAELSRIQYILKFSLAKTLAAKKQVSITRIIKDKGIQAIVTRKGQQRTITFYRNTNWTTDRKAFTNSPTIDLVRMNERMRTRSKLGLPCCICYESIGVAMHHVRHIRKMTDKQAKGFTGLLAKLNRKQVPVCQECHRKIHNGAYDGLSIKDLAYDPRKPILIGGSSSVKV
;
A
#
# COMPACT_ATOMS: atom_id res chain seq x y z
N MET A 1 25.00 -1.47 10.13
CA MET A 1 24.86 -0.48 9.02
C MET A 1 25.26 -1.05 7.65
N ASP A 2 26.36 -1.80 7.54
CA ASP A 2 26.89 -2.27 6.25
C ASP A 2 25.93 -3.17 5.46
N GLU A 3 25.16 -4.01 6.15
CA GLU A 3 24.14 -4.84 5.50
C GLU A 3 23.07 -3.99 4.80
N LEU A 4 22.69 -2.85 5.39
CA LEU A 4 21.71 -1.94 4.80
C LEU A 4 22.29 -1.23 3.57
N ILE A 5 23.57 -0.85 3.62
CA ILE A 5 24.28 -0.30 2.46
C ILE A 5 24.37 -1.34 1.34
N LYS A 6 24.65 -2.62 1.67
CA LYS A 6 24.65 -3.73 0.71
C LYS A 6 23.28 -3.90 0.04
N LYS A 7 22.18 -3.81 0.80
CA LYS A 7 20.82 -3.83 0.24
C LYS A 7 20.55 -2.64 -0.68
N LEU A 8 21.02 -1.44 -0.34
CA LEU A 8 20.91 -0.25 -1.19
C LEU A 8 21.73 -0.38 -2.48
N TYR A 9 22.92 -0.99 -2.41
CA TYR A 9 23.74 -1.31 -3.56
C TYR A 9 23.02 -2.27 -4.51
N GLN A 10 22.48 -3.37 -4.00
CA GLN A 10 21.69 -4.32 -4.79
C GLN A 10 20.48 -3.68 -5.46
N LYS A 11 19.85 -2.69 -4.80
CA LYS A 11 18.72 -1.93 -5.35
C LYS A 11 19.16 -0.76 -6.25
N GLY A 12 20.46 -0.55 -6.46
CA GLY A 12 21.01 0.45 -7.39
C GLY A 12 20.99 1.89 -6.90
N PHE A 13 20.95 2.14 -5.58
CA PHE A 13 20.97 3.50 -5.01
C PHE A 13 22.39 4.02 -4.73
N CYS A 14 23.33 3.13 -4.44
CA CYS A 14 24.73 3.44 -4.17
C CYS A 14 25.65 2.43 -4.84
N ASN A 15 26.95 2.72 -4.91
CA ASN A 15 27.98 1.77 -5.32
C ASN A 15 28.37 0.83 -4.15
N ALA A 16 29.29 -0.10 -4.41
CA ALA A 16 29.78 -1.06 -3.40
C ALA A 16 30.41 -0.37 -2.18
N HIS A 17 30.96 0.84 -2.35
CA HIS A 17 31.56 1.66 -1.29
C HIS A 17 30.56 2.59 -0.60
N GLY A 18 29.25 2.45 -0.83
CA GLY A 18 28.22 3.31 -0.23
C GLY A 18 28.21 4.75 -0.74
N ARG A 19 28.81 5.03 -1.90
CA ARG A 19 28.71 6.33 -2.59
C ARG A 19 27.42 6.40 -3.40
N PRO A 20 26.67 7.53 -3.37
CA PRO A 20 25.40 7.66 -4.08
C PRO A 20 25.54 7.54 -5.59
N MET A 21 24.63 6.83 -6.25
CA MET A 21 24.54 6.72 -7.72
C MET A 21 23.15 7.10 -8.21
N HIS A 22 23.02 7.54 -9.46
CA HIS A 22 21.69 7.76 -10.05
C HIS A 22 21.01 6.42 -10.31
N LYS A 23 19.69 6.35 -10.10
CA LYS A 23 18.92 5.14 -10.35
C LYS A 23 18.39 5.13 -11.78
N LYS A 24 19.13 4.47 -12.67
CA LYS A 24 18.84 4.40 -14.13
C LYS A 24 17.38 4.04 -14.43
N ALA A 25 16.84 3.03 -13.75
CA ALA A 25 15.47 2.55 -13.96
C ALA A 25 14.38 3.61 -13.69
N TRP A 26 14.67 4.64 -12.90
CA TRP A 26 13.67 5.66 -12.53
C TRP A 26 13.81 6.96 -13.32
N VAL A 27 14.85 7.12 -14.15
CA VAL A 27 15.07 8.33 -14.95
C VAL A 27 13.90 8.61 -15.92
N LEU A 28 13.26 7.56 -16.40
CA LEU A 28 12.11 7.62 -17.32
C LEU A 28 10.80 8.06 -16.66
N LEU A 29 10.70 7.99 -15.33
CA LEU A 29 9.49 8.38 -14.60
C LEU A 29 9.36 9.90 -14.50
N ASP A 30 8.15 10.39 -14.24
CA ASP A 30 7.91 11.81 -14.00
C ASP A 30 8.64 12.29 -12.74
N GLU A 31 9.03 13.57 -12.70
CA GLU A 31 9.84 14.11 -11.59
C GLU A 31 9.17 13.93 -10.23
N ASP A 32 7.85 14.08 -10.19
CA ASP A 32 7.05 13.90 -8.99
C ASP A 32 7.02 12.46 -8.50
N GLN A 33 6.90 11.52 -9.44
CA GLN A 33 6.97 10.10 -9.16
C GLN A 33 8.34 9.71 -8.64
N ILE A 34 9.42 10.22 -9.26
CA ILE A 34 10.79 9.98 -8.80
C ILE A 34 10.94 10.45 -7.35
N ILE A 35 10.59 11.70 -7.04
CA ILE A 35 10.72 12.25 -5.68
C ILE A 35 9.85 11.46 -4.69
N SER A 36 8.61 11.14 -5.06
CA SER A 36 7.69 10.39 -4.21
C SER A 36 8.20 8.99 -3.89
N LEU A 37 8.80 8.29 -4.86
CA LEU A 37 9.39 6.96 -4.66
C LEU A 37 10.59 7.01 -3.70
N TYR A 38 11.53 7.94 -3.92
CA TYR A 38 12.65 8.13 -3.00
C TYR A 38 12.19 8.51 -1.59
N SER A 39 11.21 9.41 -1.47
CA SER A 39 10.61 9.79 -0.18
C SER A 39 9.95 8.59 0.52
N SER A 40 9.26 7.74 -0.23
CA SER A 40 8.60 6.54 0.30
C SER A 40 9.61 5.51 0.80
N VAL A 41 10.70 5.29 0.05
CA VAL A 41 11.80 4.41 0.49
C VAL A 41 12.44 4.95 1.77
N ASN A 42 12.75 6.25 1.82
CA ASN A 42 13.35 6.85 3.01
C ASN A 42 12.41 6.78 4.22
N ARG A 43 11.12 7.12 4.06
CA ARG A 43 10.10 6.96 5.11
C ARG A 43 9.98 5.54 5.59
N GLY A 44 9.97 4.56 4.68
CA GLY A 44 9.83 3.15 5.03
C GLY A 44 11.00 2.66 5.88
N LEU A 45 12.23 2.95 5.46
CA LEU A 45 13.44 2.58 6.21
C LEU A 45 13.45 3.24 7.59
N GLN A 46 13.11 4.52 7.65
CA GLN A 46 13.02 5.22 8.91
C GLN A 46 11.92 4.62 9.79
N ASN A 47 10.68 4.51 9.34
CA ASN A 47 9.65 3.94 10.21
C ASN A 47 9.98 2.52 10.70
N TYR A 48 10.69 1.72 9.90
CA TYR A 48 11.12 0.37 10.28
C TYR A 48 12.23 0.36 11.35
N TYR A 49 13.24 1.22 11.25
CA TYR A 49 14.35 1.22 12.22
C TYR A 49 14.12 2.18 13.40
N ARG A 50 12.97 2.86 13.49
CA ARG A 50 12.71 3.90 14.51
C ARG A 50 12.95 3.51 15.98
N PRO A 51 12.68 2.27 16.40
CA PRO A 51 12.94 1.87 17.79
C PRO A 51 14.37 1.38 18.05
N THR A 52 15.26 1.32 17.05
CA THR A 52 16.63 0.83 17.25
C THR A 52 17.50 1.86 17.97
N ASP A 53 18.41 1.40 18.82
CA ASP A 53 19.29 2.28 19.60
C ASP A 53 20.27 3.08 18.71
N ASN A 54 20.72 2.52 17.58
CA ASN A 54 21.61 3.19 16.63
C ASN A 54 20.87 3.93 15.50
N TRP A 55 19.64 4.37 15.76
CA TRP A 55 18.78 5.08 14.80
C TRP A 55 19.46 6.28 14.12
N ALA A 56 20.29 7.03 14.84
CA ALA A 56 20.99 8.20 14.31
C ALA A 56 21.95 7.86 13.15
N GLU A 57 22.44 6.61 13.08
CA GLU A 57 23.29 6.15 11.98
C GLU A 57 22.55 6.12 10.63
N LEU A 58 21.21 6.03 10.64
CA LEU A 58 20.39 6.11 9.41
C LEU A 58 20.48 7.48 8.72
N SER A 59 21.04 8.51 9.38
CA SER A 59 21.38 9.78 8.74
C SER A 59 22.27 9.58 7.51
N ARG A 60 23.20 8.61 7.55
CA ARG A 60 24.03 8.22 6.40
C ARG A 60 23.21 7.65 5.25
N ILE A 61 22.18 6.88 5.55
CA ILE A 61 21.27 6.30 4.54
C ILE A 61 20.42 7.41 3.90
N GLN A 62 19.87 8.31 4.72
CA GLN A 62 19.15 9.48 4.23
C GLN A 62 20.04 10.34 3.31
N TYR A 63 21.33 10.50 3.65
CA TYR A 63 22.30 11.16 2.78
C TYR A 63 22.44 10.42 1.43
N ILE A 64 22.63 9.10 1.45
CA ILE A 64 22.77 8.31 0.22
C ILE A 64 21.55 8.48 -0.69
N LEU A 65 20.35 8.35 -0.14
CA LEU A 65 19.10 8.49 -0.89
C LEU A 65 18.92 9.90 -1.44
N LYS A 66 19.22 10.94 -0.64
CA LYS A 66 19.12 12.34 -1.07
C LYS A 66 20.02 12.64 -2.27
N PHE A 67 21.27 12.21 -2.22
CA PHE A 67 22.22 12.44 -3.31
C PHE A 67 21.95 11.54 -4.53
N SER A 68 21.49 10.31 -4.31
CA SER A 68 21.05 9.41 -5.39
C SER A 68 19.86 10.01 -6.15
N LEU A 69 18.89 10.57 -5.43
CA LEU A 69 17.77 11.33 -6.00
C LEU A 69 18.26 12.55 -6.80
N ALA A 70 19.14 13.38 -6.22
CA ALA A 70 19.68 14.55 -6.91
C ALA A 70 20.42 14.16 -8.20
N LYS A 71 21.22 13.09 -8.19
CA LYS A 71 21.88 12.55 -9.39
C LYS A 71 20.88 12.04 -10.43
N THR A 72 19.78 11.43 -9.99
CA THR A 72 18.73 10.93 -10.89
C THR A 72 18.00 12.09 -11.58
N LEU A 73 17.66 13.15 -10.85
CA LEU A 73 17.04 14.35 -11.41
C LEU A 73 18.00 15.13 -12.32
N ALA A 74 19.27 15.24 -11.94
CA ALA A 74 20.32 15.85 -12.75
C ALA A 74 20.45 15.14 -14.11
N ALA A 75 20.46 13.81 -14.12
CA ALA A 75 20.50 13.00 -15.34
C ALA A 75 19.23 13.19 -16.20
N LYS A 76 18.04 13.23 -15.58
CA LYS A 76 16.78 13.47 -16.31
C LYS A 76 16.74 14.85 -16.97
N LYS A 77 17.17 15.90 -16.25
CA LYS A 77 17.16 17.30 -16.70
C LYS A 77 18.39 17.69 -17.52
N GLN A 78 19.38 16.82 -17.67
CA GLN A 78 20.69 17.12 -18.28
C GLN A 78 21.37 18.36 -17.67
N VAL A 79 21.29 18.50 -16.34
CA VAL A 79 21.91 19.61 -15.60
C VAL A 79 22.90 19.09 -14.55
N SER A 80 23.73 19.99 -14.02
CA SER A 80 24.64 19.66 -12.92
C SER A 80 23.88 19.38 -11.62
N ILE A 81 24.44 18.49 -10.80
CA ILE A 81 23.89 18.15 -9.47
C ILE A 81 23.81 19.41 -8.57
N THR A 82 24.78 20.31 -8.68
CA THR A 82 24.83 21.56 -7.92
C THR A 82 23.63 22.45 -8.21
N ARG A 83 23.16 22.51 -9.47
CA ARG A 83 21.97 23.27 -9.85
C ARG A 83 20.72 22.71 -9.17
N ILE A 84 20.58 21.37 -9.13
CA ILE A 84 19.46 20.69 -8.45
C ILE A 84 19.46 20.92 -6.93
N ILE A 85 20.63 20.99 -6.30
CA ILE A 85 20.74 21.16 -4.84
C ILE A 85 20.57 22.64 -4.43
N LYS A 86 21.03 23.59 -5.26
CA LYS A 86 20.90 25.04 -5.01
C LYS A 86 19.46 25.53 -5.17
N ASP A 87 18.69 24.96 -6.10
CA ASP A 87 17.26 25.26 -6.21
C ASP A 87 16.53 24.73 -4.97
N LYS A 88 16.05 25.64 -4.10
CA LYS A 88 15.16 25.53 -2.90
C LYS A 88 14.85 24.13 -2.30
N GLY A 89 15.80 23.20 -2.31
CA GLY A 89 15.60 21.79 -1.99
C GLY A 89 15.10 20.95 -3.18
N ILE A 90 15.28 19.62 -3.08
CA ILE A 90 14.80 18.68 -4.11
C ILE A 90 13.26 18.62 -4.05
N GLN A 91 12.61 19.41 -4.92
CA GLN A 91 11.16 19.56 -4.98
C GLN A 91 10.69 19.53 -6.44
N ALA A 92 9.48 19.01 -6.67
CA ALA A 92 8.77 19.14 -7.94
C ALA A 92 7.38 19.72 -7.69
N ILE A 93 6.96 20.66 -8.54
CA ILE A 93 5.62 21.23 -8.51
C ILE A 93 4.77 20.47 -9.51
N VAL A 94 3.64 19.92 -9.06
CA VAL A 94 2.71 19.20 -9.92
C VAL A 94 1.34 19.82 -9.82
N THR A 95 0.73 20.08 -10.95
CA THR A 95 -0.68 20.44 -11.02
C THR A 95 -1.49 19.16 -11.23
N ARG A 96 -2.29 18.76 -10.23
CA ARG A 96 -3.27 17.67 -10.38
C ARG A 96 -4.67 18.21 -10.08
N LYS A 97 -5.60 17.99 -11.02
CA LYS A 97 -7.01 18.45 -10.89
C LYS A 97 -7.12 19.95 -10.57
N GLY A 98 -6.33 20.78 -11.23
CA GLY A 98 -6.33 22.24 -11.04
C GLY A 98 -5.65 22.74 -9.75
N GLN A 99 -5.21 21.86 -8.85
CA GLN A 99 -4.47 22.24 -7.64
C GLN A 99 -2.97 22.02 -7.84
N GLN A 100 -2.17 23.05 -7.57
CA GLN A 100 -0.72 22.93 -7.49
C GLN A 100 -0.33 22.26 -6.17
N ARG A 101 0.52 21.24 -6.24
CA ARG A 101 1.08 20.53 -5.10
C ARG A 101 2.58 20.49 -5.24
N THR A 102 3.27 20.91 -4.21
CA THR A 102 4.73 20.81 -4.12
C THR A 102 5.08 19.49 -3.46
N ILE A 103 5.77 18.62 -4.20
CA ILE A 103 6.23 17.32 -3.74
C ILE A 103 7.71 17.47 -3.40
N THR A 104 8.03 17.27 -2.12
CA THR A 104 9.37 17.44 -1.58
C THR A 104 9.94 16.10 -1.12
N PHE A 105 11.28 15.98 -1.18
CA PHE A 105 11.93 14.83 -0.59
C PHE A 105 11.71 14.79 0.93
N TYR A 106 11.27 13.65 1.45
CA TYR A 106 11.11 13.47 2.89
C TYR A 106 12.48 13.46 3.59
N ARG A 107 12.76 14.54 4.31
CA ARG A 107 13.96 14.68 5.14
C ARG A 107 13.55 14.57 6.60
N ASN A 108 14.06 13.56 7.31
CA ASN A 108 13.90 13.51 8.74
C ASN A 108 14.95 14.38 9.43
N THR A 109 14.48 15.11 10.44
CA THR A 109 15.23 16.02 11.29
C THR A 109 15.26 15.53 12.73
N ASN A 110 14.29 14.71 13.13
CA ASN A 110 14.20 14.17 14.47
C ASN A 110 14.84 12.77 14.53
N TRP A 111 15.96 12.69 15.23
CA TRP A 111 16.73 11.46 15.42
C TRP A 111 16.57 10.88 16.84
N THR A 112 15.52 11.25 17.55
CA THR A 112 15.20 10.65 18.84
C THR A 112 14.58 9.27 18.63
N THR A 113 15.17 8.26 19.29
CA THR A 113 14.68 6.88 19.27
C THR A 113 13.32 6.78 19.93
N ASP A 114 12.37 6.14 19.25
CA ASP A 114 11.03 5.90 19.78
C ASP A 114 10.79 4.39 19.89
N ARG A 115 10.96 3.87 21.10
CA ARG A 115 10.78 2.44 21.40
C ARG A 115 9.33 1.98 21.26
N LYS A 116 8.36 2.92 21.29
CA LYS A 116 6.92 2.66 21.16
C LYS A 116 6.43 2.84 19.72
N ALA A 117 7.33 3.04 18.75
CA ALA A 117 6.99 3.27 17.35
C ALA A 117 6.09 2.17 16.74
N PHE A 118 6.22 0.92 17.22
CA PHE A 118 5.39 -0.20 16.75
C PHE A 118 4.12 -0.43 17.58
N THR A 119 4.10 -0.01 18.85
CA THR A 119 2.95 -0.25 19.73
C THR A 119 1.78 0.70 19.43
N ASN A 120 2.08 1.90 18.93
CA ASN A 120 1.08 2.90 18.55
C ASN A 120 0.85 2.96 17.03
N SER A 121 1.08 1.85 16.32
CA SER A 121 0.75 1.81 14.90
C SER A 121 -0.76 2.01 14.74
N PRO A 122 -1.23 2.97 13.91
CA PRO A 122 -2.65 3.07 13.61
C PRO A 122 -3.10 1.70 13.13
N THR A 123 -4.24 1.20 13.64
CA THR A 123 -4.83 -0.07 13.19
C THR A 123 -4.85 -0.06 11.67
N ILE A 124 -3.98 -0.86 11.06
CA ILE A 124 -3.83 -0.89 9.61
C ILE A 124 -5.19 -1.32 9.07
N ASP A 125 -5.84 -0.43 8.33
CA ASP A 125 -7.06 -0.73 7.62
C ASP A 125 -6.71 -1.67 6.46
N LEU A 126 -6.65 -2.96 6.80
CA LEU A 126 -6.37 -4.06 5.89
C LEU A 126 -7.34 -4.06 4.73
N VAL A 127 -8.57 -3.55 4.92
CA VAL A 127 -9.58 -3.47 3.87
C VAL A 127 -9.16 -2.41 2.84
N ARG A 128 -8.84 -1.19 3.28
CA ARG A 128 -8.38 -0.12 2.38
C ARG A 128 -7.05 -0.44 1.70
N MET A 129 -6.19 -1.21 2.36
CA MET A 129 -4.93 -1.71 1.78
C MET A 129 -5.21 -2.77 0.70
N ASN A 130 -6.10 -3.73 0.98
CA ASN A 130 -6.48 -4.80 0.05
C ASN A 130 -7.37 -4.32 -1.11
N GLU A 131 -8.16 -3.25 -0.93
CA GLU A 131 -8.89 -2.56 -2.01
C GLU A 131 -7.95 -2.12 -3.16
N ARG A 132 -6.69 -1.82 -2.85
CA ARG A 132 -5.69 -1.38 -3.84
C ARG A 132 -4.86 -2.52 -4.42
N MET A 133 -4.82 -3.69 -3.78
CA MET A 133 -4.09 -4.86 -4.26
C MET A 133 -4.96 -5.65 -5.25
N ARG A 134 -4.85 -5.30 -6.53
CA ARG A 134 -5.72 -5.80 -7.62
C ARG A 134 -5.55 -7.27 -8.00
N THR A 135 -4.53 -7.97 -7.51
CA THR A 135 -4.12 -9.26 -8.08
C THR A 135 -4.06 -10.36 -7.04
N ARG A 136 -5.18 -11.07 -6.87
CA ARG A 136 -5.23 -12.52 -6.67
C ARG A 136 -6.60 -12.99 -7.15
N SER A 137 -6.63 -13.73 -8.26
CA SER A 137 -7.82 -14.38 -8.78
C SER A 137 -8.36 -15.36 -7.74
N LYS A 138 -9.66 -15.25 -7.44
CA LYS A 138 -10.36 -16.06 -6.44
C LYS A 138 -10.91 -17.38 -7.01
N LEU A 139 -10.22 -17.98 -7.97
CA LEU A 139 -10.58 -19.32 -8.46
C LEU A 139 -10.26 -20.32 -7.33
N GLY A 140 -11.29 -20.96 -6.76
CA GLY A 140 -11.14 -22.02 -5.74
C GLY A 140 -11.29 -21.61 -4.26
N LEU A 141 -11.89 -20.46 -3.95
CA LEU A 141 -12.18 -20.08 -2.56
C LEU A 141 -13.57 -20.55 -2.08
N PRO A 142 -13.75 -20.86 -0.79
CA PRO A 142 -15.07 -21.13 -0.21
C PRO A 142 -15.97 -19.90 -0.32
N CYS A 143 -17.28 -20.10 -0.13
CA CYS A 143 -18.25 -19.03 -0.11
C CYS A 143 -17.82 -17.92 0.87
N CYS A 144 -17.77 -16.67 0.42
CA CYS A 144 -17.33 -15.57 1.28
C CYS A 144 -18.34 -15.17 2.37
N ILE A 145 -19.51 -15.80 2.41
CA ILE A 145 -20.61 -15.49 3.33
C ILE A 145 -20.73 -16.59 4.39
N CYS A 146 -20.91 -17.83 3.95
CA CYS A 146 -21.11 -18.98 4.84
C CYS A 146 -19.88 -19.89 4.97
N TYR A 147 -18.78 -19.58 4.28
CA TYR A 147 -17.55 -20.38 4.27
C TYR A 147 -17.70 -21.81 3.75
N GLU A 148 -18.84 -22.15 3.17
CA GLU A 148 -19.07 -23.45 2.56
C GLU A 148 -18.17 -23.63 1.32
N SER A 149 -17.55 -24.80 1.21
CA SER A 149 -16.65 -25.16 0.11
C SER A 149 -17.37 -25.88 -1.03
N ILE A 150 -18.57 -26.39 -0.76
CA ILE A 150 -19.38 -27.17 -1.70
C ILE A 150 -20.31 -26.25 -2.49
N GLY A 151 -20.40 -26.47 -3.81
CA GLY A 151 -21.38 -25.78 -4.68
C GLY A 151 -21.13 -24.27 -4.85
N VAL A 152 -19.86 -23.86 -4.81
CA VAL A 152 -19.46 -22.46 -4.96
C VAL A 152 -19.42 -22.05 -6.43
N ALA A 153 -20.20 -21.03 -6.78
CA ALA A 153 -20.22 -20.42 -8.10
C ALA A 153 -19.82 -18.93 -8.02
N MET A 154 -19.28 -18.41 -9.10
CA MET A 154 -18.93 -16.99 -9.19
C MET A 154 -20.19 -16.16 -9.50
N HIS A 155 -20.67 -15.40 -8.51
CA HIS A 155 -21.74 -14.43 -8.72
C HIS A 155 -21.20 -13.16 -9.37
N HIS A 156 -21.83 -12.70 -10.46
CA HIS A 156 -21.47 -11.45 -11.12
C HIS A 156 -22.45 -10.32 -10.80
N VAL A 157 -21.96 -9.24 -10.17
CA VAL A 157 -22.76 -8.05 -9.87
C VAL A 157 -22.76 -7.10 -11.07
N ARG A 158 -23.90 -6.94 -11.73
CA ARG A 158 -24.01 -6.23 -13.03
C ARG A 158 -23.89 -4.69 -12.94
N HIS A 159 -24.20 -4.07 -11.79
CA HIS A 159 -24.42 -2.61 -11.71
C HIS A 159 -23.53 -1.82 -10.73
N ILE A 160 -22.34 -2.31 -10.41
CA ILE A 160 -21.42 -1.65 -9.44
C ILE A 160 -21.13 -0.17 -9.76
N ARG A 161 -20.96 0.20 -11.04
CA ARG A 161 -20.63 1.59 -11.42
C ARG A 161 -21.83 2.56 -11.43
N LYS A 162 -23.06 2.04 -11.44
CA LYS A 162 -24.29 2.87 -11.49
C LYS A 162 -24.93 3.05 -10.11
N MET A 163 -24.43 2.38 -9.07
CA MET A 163 -24.93 2.59 -7.72
C MET A 163 -24.25 3.82 -7.10
N THR A 164 -25.02 4.88 -6.93
CA THR A 164 -24.63 6.06 -6.14
C THR A 164 -24.51 5.65 -4.66
N ASP A 165 -23.64 6.31 -3.87
CA ASP A 165 -23.42 6.02 -2.43
C ASP A 165 -24.71 5.96 -1.58
N LYS A 166 -25.82 6.54 -2.06
CA LYS A 166 -27.13 6.54 -1.39
C LYS A 166 -27.99 5.29 -1.64
N GLN A 167 -27.70 4.48 -2.66
CA GLN A 167 -28.53 3.33 -3.06
C GLN A 167 -27.94 1.96 -2.69
N ALA A 168 -26.63 1.87 -2.45
CA ALA A 168 -25.99 0.59 -2.15
C ALA A 168 -25.92 0.35 -0.63
N LYS A 169 -26.86 -0.41 -0.07
CA LYS A 169 -26.83 -0.87 1.33
C LYS A 169 -26.01 -2.16 1.48
N GLY A 170 -25.43 -2.35 2.67
CA GLY A 170 -24.78 -3.60 3.10
C GLY A 170 -23.66 -4.09 2.18
N PHE A 171 -23.78 -5.36 1.76
CA PHE A 171 -22.77 -6.10 1.01
C PHE A 171 -22.50 -5.52 -0.40
N THR A 172 -23.53 -4.96 -1.04
CA THR A 172 -23.41 -4.40 -2.40
C THR A 172 -22.61 -3.09 -2.41
N GLY A 173 -22.76 -2.25 -1.38
CA GLY A 173 -21.97 -1.03 -1.20
C GLY A 173 -20.48 -1.34 -0.95
N LEU A 174 -20.20 -2.42 -0.23
CA LEU A 174 -18.84 -2.90 -0.01
C LEU A 174 -18.18 -3.39 -1.31
N LEU A 175 -18.90 -4.14 -2.15
CA LEU A 175 -18.41 -4.56 -3.47
C LEU A 175 -18.19 -3.38 -4.43
N ALA A 176 -19.02 -2.34 -4.32
CA ALA A 176 -18.83 -1.11 -5.08
C ALA A 176 -17.55 -0.37 -4.67
N LYS A 177 -17.29 -0.23 -3.36
CA LYS A 177 -16.03 0.34 -2.83
C LYS A 177 -14.80 -0.49 -3.25
N LEU A 178 -14.93 -1.82 -3.23
CA LEU A 178 -13.89 -2.76 -3.68
C LEU A 178 -13.72 -2.80 -5.21
N ASN A 179 -14.63 -2.20 -6.00
CA ASN A 179 -14.67 -2.29 -7.47
C ASN A 179 -14.58 -3.74 -8.02
N ARG A 180 -15.17 -4.72 -7.30
CA ARG A 180 -15.12 -6.13 -7.69
C ARG A 180 -16.44 -6.60 -8.29
N LYS A 181 -16.42 -7.00 -9.57
CA LYS A 181 -17.61 -7.50 -10.27
C LYS A 181 -17.99 -8.95 -9.96
N GLN A 182 -17.11 -9.73 -9.33
CA GLN A 182 -17.27 -11.17 -9.17
C GLN A 182 -16.89 -11.64 -7.76
N VAL A 183 -17.70 -12.53 -7.17
CA VAL A 183 -17.51 -13.06 -5.81
C VAL A 183 -17.86 -14.55 -5.76
N PRO A 184 -17.06 -15.41 -5.08
CA PRO A 184 -17.40 -16.81 -4.86
C PRO A 184 -18.49 -16.96 -3.79
N VAL A 185 -19.62 -17.54 -4.15
CA VAL A 185 -20.76 -17.80 -3.24
C VAL A 185 -21.39 -19.16 -3.49
N CYS A 186 -21.93 -19.80 -2.44
CA CYS A 186 -22.76 -20.99 -2.59
C CYS A 186 -24.12 -20.62 -3.22
N GLN A 187 -24.88 -21.60 -3.72
CA GLN A 187 -26.19 -21.39 -4.34
C GLN A 187 -27.20 -20.66 -3.44
N GLU A 188 -27.22 -20.96 -2.14
CA GLU A 188 -28.15 -20.29 -1.21
C GLU A 188 -27.82 -18.80 -1.05
N CYS A 189 -26.54 -18.49 -0.83
CA CYS A 189 -26.08 -17.12 -0.73
C CYS A 189 -26.25 -16.38 -2.06
N HIS A 190 -26.04 -17.07 -3.18
CA HIS A 190 -26.31 -16.54 -4.51
C HIS A 190 -27.78 -16.11 -4.66
N ARG A 191 -28.74 -16.93 -4.22
CA ARG A 191 -30.17 -16.59 -4.23
C ARG A 191 -30.50 -15.42 -3.30
N LYS A 192 -29.96 -15.40 -2.08
CA LYS A 192 -30.16 -14.30 -1.11
C LYS A 192 -29.66 -12.95 -1.65
N ILE A 193 -28.55 -12.95 -2.40
CA ILE A 193 -28.02 -11.76 -3.07
C ILE A 193 -28.94 -11.32 -4.21
N HIS A 194 -29.42 -12.23 -5.05
CA HIS A 194 -30.39 -11.89 -6.11
C HIS A 194 -31.70 -11.34 -5.56
N ASN A 195 -32.15 -11.85 -4.42
CA ASN A 195 -33.38 -11.42 -3.76
C ASN A 195 -33.22 -10.11 -2.95
N GLY A 196 -32.00 -9.56 -2.86
CA GLY A 196 -31.73 -8.33 -2.08
C GLY A 196 -31.87 -8.49 -0.56
N ALA A 197 -31.95 -9.73 -0.05
CA ALA A 197 -32.19 -10.04 1.37
C ALA A 197 -30.89 -10.18 2.20
N TYR A 198 -29.74 -9.83 1.62
CA TYR A 198 -28.43 -10.04 2.24
C TYR A 198 -27.69 -8.72 2.55
N ASP A 199 -27.75 -8.31 3.81
CA ASP A 199 -27.13 -7.06 4.31
C ASP A 199 -26.04 -7.28 5.38
N GLY A 200 -25.69 -8.55 5.69
CA GLY A 200 -25.08 -8.90 6.98
C GLY A 200 -23.57 -8.72 7.16
N LEU A 201 -22.75 -8.62 6.10
CA LEU A 201 -21.29 -8.53 6.28
C LEU A 201 -20.83 -7.08 6.47
N SER A 202 -20.22 -6.81 7.63
CA SER A 202 -19.51 -5.55 7.86
C SER A 202 -18.18 -5.55 7.08
N ILE A 203 -17.72 -4.35 6.72
CA ILE A 203 -16.46 -4.13 5.98
C ILE A 203 -15.26 -4.77 6.69
N LYS A 204 -15.28 -4.84 8.03
CA LYS A 204 -14.21 -5.37 8.85
C LYS A 204 -14.07 -6.90 8.76
N ASP A 205 -15.15 -7.60 8.43
CA ASP A 205 -15.22 -9.07 8.50
C ASP A 205 -14.83 -9.75 7.18
N LEU A 206 -14.63 -8.97 6.11
CA LEU A 206 -14.34 -9.50 4.77
C LEU A 206 -12.83 -9.63 4.47
N ALA A 207 -11.96 -9.01 5.28
CA ALA A 207 -10.52 -9.07 5.06
C ALA A 207 -9.99 -10.44 5.52
N TYR A 208 -9.54 -11.25 4.55
CA TYR A 208 -8.73 -12.44 4.84
C TYR A 208 -7.45 -12.01 5.54
N ASP A 209 -7.34 -12.35 6.83
CA ASP A 209 -6.13 -12.16 7.64
C ASP A 209 -5.34 -13.49 7.66
N PRO A 210 -4.22 -13.60 6.92
CA PRO A 210 -3.41 -14.83 6.91
C PRO A 210 -2.77 -15.17 8.27
N ARG A 211 -2.88 -14.29 9.28
CA ARG A 211 -2.38 -14.53 10.65
C ARG A 211 -3.45 -15.06 11.59
N LYS A 212 -4.73 -14.99 11.23
CA LYS A 212 -5.81 -15.63 11.98
C LYS A 212 -6.02 -17.04 11.40
N PRO A 213 -5.76 -18.12 12.16
CA PRO A 213 -6.12 -19.46 11.71
C PRO A 213 -7.64 -19.51 11.50
N ILE A 214 -8.06 -20.10 10.39
CA ILE A 214 -9.47 -20.38 10.12
C ILE A 214 -9.87 -21.50 11.09
N LEU A 215 -10.53 -21.13 12.18
CA LEU A 215 -11.17 -22.10 13.07
C LEU A 215 -12.41 -22.61 12.34
N ILE A 216 -12.30 -23.82 11.78
CA ILE A 216 -13.45 -24.57 11.27
C ILE A 216 -14.19 -25.10 12.50
N GLY A 217 -15.08 -24.28 13.06
CA GLY A 217 -15.92 -24.63 14.19
C GLY A 217 -17.34 -24.87 13.71
N GLY A 218 -17.69 -26.12 13.45
CA GLY A 218 -19.09 -26.53 13.39
C GLY A 218 -19.67 -26.61 14.81
N SER A 219 -20.88 -26.09 15.00
CA SER A 219 -21.83 -26.61 15.98
C SER A 219 -23.20 -26.01 15.72
N SER A 220 -24.04 -26.83 15.09
CA SER A 220 -25.45 -27.04 15.42
C SER A 220 -25.93 -26.39 16.72
N SER A 221 -27.02 -25.63 16.63
CA SER A 221 -27.97 -25.45 17.74
C SER A 221 -29.33 -25.94 17.30
N VAL A 222 -29.55 -27.22 17.60
CA VAL A 222 -30.88 -27.81 17.79
C VAL A 222 -31.56 -27.03 18.91
N LYS A 223 -32.80 -26.59 18.67
CA LYS A 223 -33.68 -26.01 19.68
C LYS A 223 -33.99 -27.07 20.75
N VAL A 224 -33.84 -26.69 22.02
CA VAL A 224 -34.65 -27.24 23.11
C VAL A 224 -35.78 -26.26 23.34
#